data_AF-A0A8R2M154-F1
#
_entry.id   AF-A0A8R2M154-F1
#
_cell.length_a   1.000
_cell.length_b   1.000
_cell.length_c   1.000
_cell.angle_alpha   90.00
_cell.angle_beta   90.00
_cell.angle_gamma   90.00
#
_symmetry.space_group_name_H-M   'P 1'
#
loop_
_entity.id
_entity.type
_entity.pdbx_description
1 polymer ?
#
loop_
_entity_poly.entity_id
_entity_poly.type
_entity_poly.pdbx_seq_one_letter_code
_entity_poly.pdbx_strand_id
1 'polypeptide(L)'
;MLHILNTRLKAYLSNQIAPEQAEFVKGRVMWEQIVILRQIIEKSRELNTLHFIGFVNFRKAFDAVTWECLWKVLLVMGVPQQFVFDLRSLYEDGTAAVRVDDVLSDAFKSESVVQKRSILSPLFFNTYFVYIMRIAVVEGWDKGVSAG
;
A
#
# COMPACT_ATOMS: atom_id res chain seq x y z
N MET A 1 -15.49 3.50 13.58
CA MET A 1 -15.33 4.49 12.48
C MET A 1 -14.24 4.10 11.48
N LEU A 2 -12.97 4.00 11.89
CA LEU A 2 -11.85 3.65 10.98
C LEU A 2 -12.04 2.35 10.18
N HIS A 3 -12.68 1.33 10.77
CA HIS A 3 -12.99 0.07 10.08
C HIS A 3 -13.95 0.27 8.89
N ILE A 4 -14.95 1.15 9.02
CA ILE A 4 -15.90 1.48 7.96
C ILE A 4 -15.18 2.20 6.82
N LEU A 5 -14.32 3.17 7.16
CA LEU A 5 -13.48 3.87 6.18
C LEU A 5 -12.57 2.90 5.44
N ASN A 6 -11.98 1.93 6.15
CA ASN A 6 -11.13 0.90 5.54
C ASN A 6 -11.91 0.07 4.51
N THR A 7 -13.10 -0.40 4.88
CA THR A 7 -13.95 -1.19 3.97
C THR A 7 -14.35 -0.40 2.72
N ARG A 8 -14.75 0.86 2.88
CA ARG A 8 -15.09 1.74 1.75
C ARG A 8 -13.88 2.03 0.87
N LEU A 9 -12.74 2.33 1.47
CA LEU A 9 -11.50 2.58 0.75
C LEU A 9 -11.04 1.35 -0.03
N LYS A 10 -11.15 0.15 0.56
CA LYS A 10 -10.89 -1.12 -0.14
C LYS A 10 -11.80 -1.31 -1.35
N ALA A 11 -13.08 -0.93 -1.26
CA ALA A 11 -14.01 -1.05 -2.38
C ALA A 11 -13.61 -0.14 -3.56
N TYR A 12 -13.09 1.06 -3.30
CA TYR A 12 -12.57 1.94 -4.36
C TYR A 12 -11.27 1.40 -4.99
N LEU A 13 -10.43 0.74 -4.19
CA LEU A 13 -9.08 0.33 -4.60
C LEU A 13 -8.97 -1.13 -5.04
N SER A 14 -10.01 -1.96 -4.88
CA SER A 14 -9.95 -3.41 -5.13
C SER A 14 -9.49 -3.74 -6.55
N ASN A 15 -9.89 -2.92 -7.52
CA ASN A 15 -9.54 -3.10 -8.93
C ASN A 15 -8.20 -2.49 -9.30
N GLN A 16 -7.55 -1.78 -8.38
CA GLN A 16 -6.27 -1.13 -8.62
C GLN A 16 -5.08 -1.99 -8.18
N ILE A 17 -5.27 -2.90 -7.23
CA ILE A 17 -4.19 -3.74 -6.69
C ILE A 17 -3.75 -4.78 -7.73
N ALA A 18 -2.48 -4.71 -8.13
CA ALA A 18 -1.89 -5.62 -9.10
C ALA A 18 -1.96 -7.10 -8.63
N PRO A 19 -2.17 -8.08 -9.52
CA PRO A 19 -2.29 -9.48 -9.13
C PRO A 19 -1.05 -10.06 -8.45
N GLU A 20 0.14 -9.54 -8.79
CA GLU A 20 1.43 -9.94 -8.24
C GLU A 20 1.61 -9.48 -6.78
N GLN A 21 0.85 -8.48 -6.34
CA GLN A 21 0.98 -7.95 -4.99
C GLN A 21 0.26 -8.83 -3.96
N ALA A 22 1.02 -9.53 -3.13
CA ALA A 22 0.45 -10.37 -2.07
C ALA A 22 0.29 -9.66 -0.72
N GLU A 23 1.07 -8.60 -0.47
CA GLU A 23 1.10 -7.94 0.85
C GLU A 23 -0.24 -7.26 1.17
N PHE A 24 -0.79 -7.54 2.35
CA PHE A 24 -2.06 -6.98 2.85
C PHE A 24 -3.30 -7.19 1.94
N VAL A 25 -3.25 -8.14 1.02
CA VAL A 25 -4.38 -8.53 0.17
C VAL A 25 -5.06 -9.76 0.75
N LYS A 26 -6.37 -9.69 0.97
CA LYS A 26 -7.13 -10.82 1.49
C LYS A 26 -7.07 -11.98 0.49
N GLY A 27 -6.68 -13.16 0.98
CA GLY A 27 -6.63 -14.39 0.18
C GLY A 27 -5.34 -14.57 -0.62
N ARG A 28 -4.34 -13.69 -0.48
CA ARG A 28 -3.00 -13.88 -1.04
C ARG A 28 -2.00 -14.09 0.07
N VAL A 29 -1.02 -14.95 -0.18
CA VAL A 29 -0.08 -15.40 0.84
C VAL A 29 1.35 -15.41 0.31
N MET A 30 2.30 -15.14 1.20
CA MET A 30 3.71 -15.00 0.83
C MET A 30 4.29 -16.28 0.20
N TRP A 31 3.84 -17.46 0.62
CA TRP A 31 4.37 -18.71 0.09
C TRP A 31 4.02 -18.92 -1.39
N GLU A 32 2.87 -18.42 -1.87
CA GLU A 32 2.53 -18.44 -3.31
C GLU A 32 3.56 -17.66 -4.11
N GLN A 33 3.98 -16.49 -3.62
CA GLN A 33 5.00 -15.66 -4.28
C GLN A 33 6.37 -16.35 -4.31
N ILE A 34 6.73 -17.09 -3.25
CA ILE A 34 7.97 -17.89 -3.22
C ILE A 34 7.90 -19.03 -4.24
N VAL A 35 6.74 -19.69 -4.38
CA VAL A 35 6.54 -20.76 -5.37
C VAL A 35 6.64 -20.20 -6.78
N ILE A 36 5.98 -19.08 -7.08
CA ILE A 36 6.07 -18.40 -8.39
C ILE A 36 7.52 -18.06 -8.72
N LEU A 37 8.26 -17.47 -7.76
CA LEU A 37 9.67 -17.14 -7.97
C LEU A 37 10.53 -18.38 -8.27
N ARG A 38 10.28 -19.50 -7.58
CA ARG A 38 10.97 -20.77 -7.84
C ARG A 38 10.65 -21.30 -9.24
N GLN A 39 9.39 -21.26 -9.65
CA GLN A 39 8.98 -21.68 -11.00
C GLN A 39 9.67 -20.83 -12.08
N ILE A 40 9.78 -19.51 -11.89
CA ILE A 40 10.51 -18.63 -12.81
C ILE A 40 11.99 -19.05 -12.90
N ILE A 41 12.65 -19.32 -11.77
CA ILE A 41 14.05 -19.77 -11.73
C ILE A 41 14.23 -21.11 -12.43
N GLU A 42 13.36 -22.08 -12.15
CA GLU A 42 13.41 -23.42 -12.76
C GLU A 42 13.18 -23.32 -14.27
N LYS A 43 12.19 -22.54 -14.71
CA LYS A 43 11.91 -22.36 -16.13
C LYS A 43 13.05 -21.67 -16.88
N SER A 44 13.69 -20.70 -16.24
CA SER A 44 14.88 -20.02 -16.78
C SER A 44 16.03 -21.01 -17.03
N ARG A 45 16.23 -21.96 -16.10
CA ARG A 45 17.25 -23.02 -16.23
C ARG A 45 16.90 -24.02 -17.33
N GLU A 46 15.64 -24.45 -17.41
CA GLU A 46 15.17 -25.35 -18.47
C GLU A 46 15.40 -24.76 -19.87
N LEU A 47 15.12 -23.47 -20.04
CA LEU A 47 15.26 -22.77 -21.32
C LEU A 47 16.68 -22.26 -21.58
N ASN A 48 17.62 -22.47 -20.65
CA ASN A 48 18.99 -21.97 -20.70
C ASN A 48 19.06 -20.46 -20.98
N THR A 49 18.18 -19.70 -20.35
CA THR A 49 18.03 -18.26 -20.54
C THR A 49 18.60 -17.50 -19.34
N LEU A 50 19.45 -16.51 -19.61
CA LEU A 50 20.06 -15.70 -18.56
C LEU A 50 19.02 -14.76 -17.94
N HIS A 51 18.81 -14.91 -16.63
CA HIS A 51 17.90 -14.08 -15.86
C HIS A 51 18.60 -13.50 -14.64
N PHE A 52 18.26 -12.26 -14.30
CA PHE A 52 18.73 -11.57 -13.10
C PHE A 52 17.54 -11.30 -12.18
N ILE A 53 17.73 -11.54 -10.89
CA ILE A 53 16.70 -11.29 -9.86
C ILE A 53 17.22 -10.21 -8.93
N GLY A 54 16.51 -9.08 -8.87
CA GLY A 54 16.79 -7.98 -7.96
C GLY A 54 15.84 -8.01 -6.76
N PHE A 55 16.40 -7.99 -5.55
CA PHE A 55 15.62 -7.82 -4.31
C PHE A 55 15.74 -6.38 -3.82
N VAL A 56 14.63 -5.64 -3.86
CA VAL A 56 14.56 -4.27 -3.36
C VAL A 56 13.82 -4.26 -2.03
N ASN A 57 14.49 -3.80 -0.97
CA ASN A 57 13.89 -3.70 0.36
C ASN A 57 13.46 -2.25 0.64
N PHE A 58 12.15 -2.04 0.72
CA PHE A 58 11.54 -0.72 0.94
C PHE A 58 11.38 -0.35 2.43
N ARG A 59 12.16 -0.96 3.33
CA ARG A 59 12.06 -0.78 4.80
C ARG A 59 12.08 0.69 5.27
N LYS A 60 12.65 1.62 4.50
CA LYS A 60 12.66 3.07 4.77
C LYS A 60 11.68 3.87 3.91
N ALA A 61 11.03 3.26 2.93
CA ALA A 61 10.24 3.97 1.93
C ALA A 61 8.92 4.50 2.52
N PHE A 62 8.30 3.79 3.47
CA PHE A 62 7.07 4.28 4.11
C PHE A 62 7.31 5.55 4.93
N ASP A 63 8.46 5.67 5.57
CA ASP A 63 8.82 6.89 6.29
C ASP A 63 9.07 8.08 5.37
N ALA A 64 9.43 7.83 4.11
CA ALA A 64 9.62 8.85 3.08
C ALA A 64 8.32 9.26 2.38
N VAL A 65 7.20 8.53 2.58
CA VAL A 65 5.91 8.91 1.97
C VAL A 65 5.33 10.09 2.74
N THR A 66 5.16 11.22 2.05
CA THR A 66 4.45 12.38 2.60
C THR A 66 2.93 12.18 2.45
N TRP A 67 2.15 12.71 3.40
CA TRP A 67 0.70 12.69 3.34
C TRP A 67 0.16 13.38 2.07
N GLU A 68 0.77 14.49 1.67
CA GLU A 68 0.40 15.20 0.44
C GLU A 68 0.51 14.33 -0.81
N CYS A 69 1.61 13.57 -0.95
CA CYS A 69 1.77 12.65 -2.06
C CYS A 69 0.71 11.54 -2.01
N LEU A 70 0.45 10.99 -0.83
CA LEU A 70 -0.57 9.95 -0.67
C LEU A 70 -1.97 10.42 -1.10
N TRP A 71 -2.38 11.65 -0.73
CA TRP A 71 -3.68 12.19 -1.13
C TRP A 71 -3.82 12.33 -2.64
N LYS A 72 -2.76 12.81 -3.31
CA LYS A 72 -2.72 12.88 -4.78
C LYS A 72 -2.82 11.50 -5.41
N VAL A 73 -2.09 10.52 -4.88
CA VAL A 73 -2.12 9.14 -5.39
C VAL A 73 -3.52 8.53 -5.24
N LEU A 74 -4.19 8.74 -4.12
CA LEU A 74 -5.55 8.23 -3.91
C LEU A 74 -6.54 8.78 -4.95
N LEU A 75 -6.43 10.06 -5.31
CA LEU A 75 -7.24 10.66 -6.37
C LEU A 75 -6.95 10.02 -7.74
N VAL A 76 -5.67 9.84 -8.09
CA VAL A 76 -5.26 9.18 -9.35
C VAL A 76 -5.77 7.74 -9.42
N MET A 77 -5.83 7.06 -8.27
CA MET A 77 -6.30 5.67 -8.15
C MET A 77 -7.83 5.55 -8.15
N GLY A 78 -8.56 6.66 -8.35
CA GLY A 78 -10.01 6.67 -8.52
C GLY A 78 -10.82 6.78 -7.22
N VAL A 79 -10.19 7.14 -6.10
CA VAL A 79 -10.91 7.40 -4.86
C VAL A 79 -11.65 8.74 -4.99
N PRO A 80 -12.97 8.82 -4.68
CA PRO A 80 -13.73 10.06 -4.81
C PRO A 80 -13.12 11.22 -4.02
N GLN A 81 -13.11 12.41 -4.60
CA GLN A 81 -12.48 13.60 -4.01
C GLN A 81 -13.01 13.92 -2.60
N GLN A 82 -14.33 13.83 -2.40
CA GLN A 82 -14.93 14.04 -1.08
C GLN A 82 -14.38 13.07 -0.04
N PHE A 83 -14.20 11.80 -0.42
CA PHE A 83 -13.69 10.78 0.49
C PHE A 83 -12.22 11.04 0.86
N VAL A 84 -11.41 11.50 -0.10
CA VAL A 84 -10.01 11.92 0.17
C VAL A 84 -9.97 13.13 1.10
N PHE A 85 -10.87 14.10 0.92
CA PHE A 85 -10.98 15.26 1.82
C PHE A 85 -11.31 14.86 3.25
N ASP A 86 -12.28 13.94 3.43
CA ASP A 86 -12.66 13.43 4.76
C ASP A 86 -11.48 12.68 5.42
N LEU A 87 -10.75 11.87 4.66
CA LEU A 87 -9.54 11.19 5.13
C LEU A 87 -8.45 12.19 5.51
N ARG A 88 -8.23 13.21 4.69
CA ARG A 88 -7.22 14.24 4.95
C ARG A 88 -7.51 14.99 6.25
N SER A 89 -8.76 15.41 6.45
CA SER A 89 -9.19 16.09 7.68
C SER A 89 -8.95 15.23 8.92
N LEU A 90 -9.21 13.91 8.81
CA LEU A 90 -8.97 12.96 9.90
C LEU A 90 -7.47 12.80 10.25
N TYR A 91 -6.58 12.90 9.27
CA TYR A 91 -5.14 12.67 9.44
C TYR A 91 -4.32 13.95 9.63
N GLU A 92 -4.73 15.11 9.11
CA GLU A 92 -3.96 16.36 9.27
C GLU A 92 -4.46 17.20 10.46
N ASP A 93 -5.77 17.15 10.73
CA ASP A 93 -6.43 18.00 11.74
C ASP A 93 -6.94 17.20 12.96
N GLY A 94 -6.66 15.89 13.00
CA GLY A 94 -7.12 15.01 14.08
C GLY A 94 -6.46 15.30 15.43
N THR A 95 -7.27 15.61 16.44
CA THR A 95 -6.85 15.61 17.85
C THR A 95 -7.17 14.29 18.53
N ALA A 96 -6.32 13.86 19.46
CA ALA A 96 -6.52 12.67 20.27
C ALA A 96 -6.55 13.05 21.77
N ALA A 97 -7.19 12.23 22.58
CA ALA A 97 -7.14 12.31 24.04
C ALA A 97 -7.04 10.90 24.61
N VAL A 98 -6.31 10.73 25.71
CA VAL A 98 -6.16 9.43 26.39
C VAL A 98 -7.17 9.35 27.52
N ARG A 99 -7.89 8.23 27.64
CA ARG A 99 -8.76 7.95 28.79
C ARG A 99 -8.12 6.87 29.65
N VAL A 100 -7.94 7.15 30.95
CA VAL A 100 -7.49 6.19 31.97
C VAL A 100 -8.45 6.29 33.14
N ASP A 101 -9.05 5.15 33.54
CA ASP A 101 -9.99 5.07 34.68
C ASP A 101 -11.09 6.17 34.64
N ASP A 102 -11.73 6.32 33.48
CA ASP A 102 -12.73 7.35 33.16
C ASP A 102 -12.28 8.81 33.21
N VAL A 103 -11.01 9.07 33.54
CA VAL A 103 -10.39 10.40 33.42
C VAL A 103 -9.86 10.58 32.01
N LEU A 104 -10.35 11.62 31.32
CA LEU A 104 -9.89 11.99 29.99
C LEU A 104 -8.78 13.04 30.11
N SER A 105 -7.67 12.85 29.40
CA SER A 105 -6.62 13.85 29.26
C SER A 105 -7.11 15.05 28.44
N ASP A 106 -6.36 16.15 28.48
CA ASP A 106 -6.51 17.20 27.49
C ASP A 106 -6.31 16.65 26.07
N ALA A 107 -7.01 17.26 25.12
CA ALA A 107 -6.85 16.95 23.72
C ALA A 107 -5.47 17.43 23.24
N PHE A 108 -4.72 16.56 22.60
CA PHE A 108 -3.44 16.86 21.97
C PHE A 108 -3.51 16.57 20.48
N LYS A 109 -2.63 17.21 19.70
CA LYS A 109 -2.54 16.94 18.27
C LYS A 109 -2.04 15.52 18.06
N SER A 110 -2.77 14.73 17.28
CA SER A 110 -2.37 13.34 17.02
C SER A 110 -1.05 13.31 16.26
N GLU A 111 -0.05 12.62 16.82
CA GLU A 111 1.25 12.50 16.18
C GLU A 111 1.16 11.61 14.93
N SER A 112 1.96 11.95 13.91
CA SER A 112 2.03 11.19 12.66
C SER A 112 2.35 9.71 12.86
N VAL A 113 3.02 9.33 13.95
CA VAL A 113 3.38 7.94 14.25
C VAL A 113 2.14 7.09 14.59
N VAL A 114 1.19 7.63 15.33
CA VAL A 114 -0.06 6.94 15.70
C VAL A 114 -0.92 6.74 14.46
N GLN A 115 -0.97 7.75 13.60
CA GLN A 115 -1.66 7.71 12.31
C GLN A 115 -1.01 6.73 11.33
N LYS A 116 0.33 6.67 11.31
CA LYS A 116 1.10 5.67 10.55
C LYS A 116 0.86 4.24 11.03
N ARG A 117 0.35 4.01 12.23
CA ARG A 117 -0.01 2.68 12.76
C ARG A 117 -1.52 2.38 12.69
N SER A 118 -2.28 3.19 11.95
CA SER A 118 -3.71 2.97 11.77
C SER A 118 -4.02 1.67 11.00
N ILE A 119 -5.29 1.24 11.08
CA ILE A 119 -5.82 0.16 10.25
C ILE A 119 -5.84 0.49 8.73
N LEU A 120 -5.69 1.76 8.35
CA LEU A 120 -5.65 2.20 6.95
C LEU A 120 -4.23 2.18 6.38
N SER A 121 -3.20 2.26 7.23
CA SER A 121 -1.81 2.35 6.80
C SER A 121 -1.36 1.24 5.85
N PRO A 122 -1.74 -0.04 6.04
CA PRO A 122 -1.38 -1.08 5.07
C PRO A 122 -1.98 -0.84 3.67
N LEU A 123 -3.20 -0.31 3.62
CA LEU A 123 -3.86 0.00 2.36
C LEU A 123 -3.27 1.23 1.68
N PHE A 124 -2.89 2.25 2.46
CA PHE A 124 -2.15 3.40 1.96
C PHE A 124 -0.80 3.01 1.37
N PHE A 125 -0.05 2.16 2.07
CA PHE A 125 1.21 1.61 1.57
C PHE A 125 1.00 0.88 0.24
N ASN A 126 0.04 -0.04 0.19
CA ASN A 126 -0.25 -0.79 -1.03
C ASN A 126 -0.61 0.12 -2.20
N THR A 127 -1.45 1.12 -1.97
CA THR A 127 -1.89 2.05 -3.02
C THR A 127 -0.73 2.85 -3.57
N TYR A 128 0.10 3.39 -2.67
CA TYR A 128 1.28 4.15 -3.04
C TYR A 128 2.31 3.30 -3.79
N PHE A 129 2.52 2.07 -3.32
CA PHE A 129 3.44 1.13 -3.94
C PHE A 129 2.99 0.75 -5.36
N VAL A 130 1.71 0.40 -5.55
CA VAL A 130 1.15 0.11 -6.87
C VAL A 130 1.32 1.30 -7.80
N TYR A 131 1.08 2.52 -7.32
CA TYR A 131 1.27 3.72 -8.13
C TYR A 131 2.72 3.90 -8.59
N ILE A 132 3.69 3.75 -7.68
CA ILE A 132 5.12 3.78 -8.04
C ILE A 132 5.45 2.70 -9.06
N MET A 133 5.00 1.47 -8.84
CA MET A 133 5.27 0.35 -9.76
C MET A 133 4.65 0.61 -11.14
N ARG A 134 3.46 1.21 -11.21
CA ARG A 134 2.86 1.61 -12.49
C ARG A 134 3.74 2.62 -13.22
N ILE A 135 4.24 3.65 -12.55
CA ILE A 135 5.12 4.63 -13.21
C ILE A 135 6.45 3.99 -13.60
N ALA A 136 7.08 3.27 -12.68
CA ALA A 136 8.41 2.71 -12.88
C ALA A 136 8.46 1.58 -13.92
N VAL A 137 7.39 0.79 -14.05
CA VAL A 137 7.34 -0.35 -14.98
C VAL A 137 6.68 0.00 -16.31
N VAL A 138 5.65 0.86 -16.34
CA VAL A 138 4.92 1.17 -17.60
C VAL A 138 5.68 2.14 -18.50
N GLU A 139 6.51 3.04 -17.97
CA GLU A 139 7.22 4.04 -18.80
C GLU A 139 8.55 3.56 -19.43
N GLY A 140 8.82 2.24 -19.44
CA GLY A 140 10.04 1.76 -20.11
C GLY A 140 10.33 0.26 -20.08
N TRP A 141 9.40 -0.61 -19.65
CA TRP A 141 9.67 -2.05 -19.52
C TRP A 141 8.88 -2.89 -20.53
N ASP A 142 9.49 -3.18 -21.67
CA ASP A 142 8.96 -4.05 -22.75
C ASP A 142 9.48 -5.51 -22.68
N LYS A 143 10.35 -5.83 -21.71
CA LYS A 143 11.08 -7.11 -21.61
C LYS A 143 10.73 -7.92 -20.37
N GLY A 144 9.44 -8.03 -20.03
CA GLY A 144 8.96 -8.92 -18.96
C GLY A 144 8.66 -10.32 -19.48
N VAL A 145 8.90 -11.35 -18.65
CA VAL A 145 8.42 -12.72 -18.91
C VAL A 145 7.12 -12.93 -18.15
N SER A 146 6.04 -13.24 -18.87
CA SER A 146 4.77 -13.68 -18.29
C SER A 146 4.83 -15.20 -18.10
N ALA A 147 4.62 -15.66 -16.87
CA ALA A 147 4.32 -17.06 -16.59
C ALA A 147 2.79 -17.22 -16.58
N GLY A 148 2.27 -17.94 -17.57
CA GLY A 148 0.88 -18.43 -17.60
C GLY A 148 0.72 -19.72 -16.81
#